data_AF-A0A819B0V7-F1
#
_entry.id   AF-A0A819B0V7-F1
#
_cell.length_a   1.000
_cell.length_b   1.000
_cell.length_c   1.000
_cell.angle_alpha   90.00
_cell.angle_beta   90.00
_cell.angle_gamma   90.00
#
_symmetry.space_group_name_H-M   'P 1'
#
loop_
_entity.id
_entity.type
_entity.pdbx_description
1 polymer ?
#
loop_
_entity_poly.entity_id
_entity_poly.type
_entity_poly.pdbx_seq_one_letter_code
_entity_poly.pdbx_strand_id
1 'polypeptide(L)'
;MMLCFMVKIRNINIHTSFTSNITVSTESFTNETNSTLISSDKRLETKLQCIGPLYNQSCLFKNLYYVHSTFTTLTKKGNYLPEYFIQTNAFNLWPIVLNKREFDSYFHLELFVRNITNPRRTPYVTLYFGRALFDGLYSAYAALIRFSPRHLHPFRNLAGISECDGCWSEDVYSCFRIIKQLVLNKLSKGRWFIFDEFIIGSGAFCQRFTENDRKEVNEINN
;
A
#
# COMPACT_ATOMS: atom_id res chain seq x y z
N MET A 1 13.20 -3.65 -30.28
CA MET A 1 13.00 -2.20 -30.10
C MET A 1 11.52 -1.97 -29.82
N MET A 2 11.12 -1.88 -28.55
CA MET A 2 9.71 -1.81 -28.16
C MET A 2 9.33 -0.33 -28.05
N LEU A 3 8.47 0.17 -28.96
CA LEU A 3 7.97 1.55 -28.91
C LEU A 3 7.01 1.69 -27.72
N CYS A 4 7.43 2.44 -26.69
CA CYS A 4 6.52 2.97 -25.69
C CYS A 4 5.66 4.08 -26.31
N PHE A 5 4.38 3.80 -26.56
CA PHE A 5 3.40 4.85 -26.84
C PHE A 5 3.08 5.61 -25.55
N MET A 6 3.61 6.84 -25.43
CA MET A 6 3.19 7.78 -24.41
C MET A 6 1.86 8.44 -24.82
N VAL A 7 0.80 8.17 -24.06
CA VAL A 7 -0.38 9.04 -24.08
C VAL A 7 -0.03 10.29 -23.26
N LYS A 8 0.29 11.37 -23.97
CA LYS A 8 0.56 12.69 -23.40
C LYS A 8 -0.76 13.33 -22.96
N ILE A 9 -1.17 13.10 -21.71
CA ILE A 9 -2.29 13.82 -21.10
C ILE A 9 -1.85 15.28 -20.91
N ARG A 10 -2.51 16.20 -21.64
CA ARG A 10 -2.24 17.65 -21.57
C ARG A 10 -2.54 18.18 -20.17
N ASN A 11 -1.64 19.02 -19.68
CA ASN A 11 -1.77 19.84 -18.48
C ASN A 11 -3.10 20.60 -18.47
N ILE A 12 -3.92 20.38 -17.45
CA ILE A 12 -5.00 21.28 -17.07
C ILE A 12 -4.45 22.19 -15.98
N ASN A 13 -4.22 23.45 -16.33
CA ASN A 13 -3.86 24.51 -15.39
C ASN A 13 -5.16 25.02 -14.75
N ILE A 14 -5.43 24.65 -13.49
CA ILE A 14 -6.50 25.26 -12.70
C ILE A 14 -5.85 26.27 -11.76
N HIS A 15 -5.84 27.53 -12.18
CA HIS A 15 -5.62 28.66 -11.27
C HIS A 15 -6.97 29.05 -10.67
N THR A 16 -7.16 28.77 -9.39
CA THR A 16 -8.26 29.33 -8.59
C THR A 16 -7.65 30.06 -7.39
N SER A 17 -7.57 31.38 -7.48
CA SER A 17 -7.26 32.27 -6.37
C SER A 17 -8.55 32.53 -5.57
N PHE A 18 -8.66 31.92 -4.40
CA PHE A 18 -9.66 32.29 -3.39
C PHE A 18 -9.01 33.20 -2.35
N THR A 19 -9.40 34.47 -2.35
CA THR A 19 -9.17 35.40 -1.24
C THR A 19 -10.44 35.48 -0.40
N SER A 20 -10.44 34.82 0.76
CA SER A 20 -11.45 35.03 1.79
C SER A 20 -10.91 35.95 2.87
N ASN A 21 -11.66 37.02 3.15
CA ASN A 21 -11.45 37.89 4.30
C ASN A 21 -11.81 37.12 5.58
N ILE A 22 -10.85 36.98 6.49
CA ILE A 22 -11.06 36.39 7.81
C ILE A 22 -11.37 37.51 8.79
N THR A 23 -12.61 37.59 9.24
CA THR A 23 -13.02 38.39 10.41
C THR A 23 -12.76 37.56 11.66
N VAL A 24 -11.85 38.03 12.51
CA VAL A 24 -11.53 37.39 13.79
C VAL A 24 -12.48 37.93 14.85
N SER A 25 -13.47 37.13 15.26
CA SER A 25 -14.25 37.36 16.47
C SER A 25 -13.56 36.71 17.66
N THR A 26 -13.12 37.52 18.61
CA THR A 26 -12.60 37.09 19.91
C THR A 26 -13.77 36.70 20.82
N GLU A 27 -14.06 35.42 20.91
CA GLU A 27 -14.93 34.86 21.94
C GLU A 27 -14.10 34.31 23.11
N SER A 28 -14.55 34.63 24.31
CA SER A 28 -13.96 34.27 25.60
C SER A 28 -14.07 32.76 25.85
N PHE A 29 -12.93 32.09 26.04
CA PHE A 29 -12.86 30.70 26.45
C PHE A 29 -13.21 30.54 27.93
N THR A 30 -14.33 29.87 28.22
CA THR A 30 -14.62 29.25 29.51
C THR A 30 -13.87 27.93 29.62
N ASN A 31 -13.11 27.76 30.71
CA ASN A 31 -12.37 26.54 31.02
C ASN A 31 -13.33 25.42 31.47
N GLU A 32 -13.94 24.72 30.53
CA GLU A 32 -14.47 23.39 30.78
C GLU A 32 -13.37 22.35 30.57
N THR A 33 -12.87 21.78 31.67
CA THR A 33 -12.15 20.50 31.67
C THR A 33 -13.11 19.38 31.29
N ASN A 34 -13.55 19.38 30.04
CA ASN A 34 -14.09 18.21 29.39
C ASN A 34 -12.94 17.22 29.27
N SER A 35 -12.98 16.12 30.02
CA SER A 35 -12.20 14.94 29.69
C SER A 35 -12.76 14.41 28.37
N THR A 36 -12.37 15.04 27.27
CA THR A 36 -12.55 14.52 25.93
C THR A 36 -11.91 13.16 25.96
N LEU A 37 -12.75 12.13 26.07
CA LEU A 37 -12.41 10.74 25.81
C LEU A 37 -11.60 10.78 24.52
N ILE A 38 -10.29 10.65 24.63
CA ILE A 38 -9.38 10.66 23.50
C ILE A 38 -9.83 9.48 22.68
N SER A 39 -10.61 9.76 21.64
CA SER A 39 -11.12 8.78 20.71
C SER A 39 -9.90 8.23 20.00
N SER A 40 -9.36 7.16 20.60
CA SER A 40 -8.13 6.55 20.17
C SER A 40 -8.25 6.17 18.71
N ASP A 41 -7.31 6.61 17.88
CA ASP A 41 -7.52 6.52 16.44
C ASP A 41 -7.37 5.09 15.93
N LYS A 42 -8.51 4.38 15.81
CA LYS A 42 -8.61 3.04 15.20
C LYS A 42 -8.09 3.03 13.76
N ARG A 43 -7.90 4.19 13.12
CA ARG A 43 -7.34 4.30 11.77
C ARG A 43 -5.85 4.02 11.72
N LEU A 44 -5.14 3.90 12.85
CA LEU A 44 -3.72 3.56 12.86
C LEU A 44 -3.46 2.05 12.85
N GLU A 45 -4.49 1.25 13.17
CA GLU A 45 -4.42 -0.21 13.07
C GLU A 45 -4.28 -0.66 11.62
N THR A 46 -3.45 -1.68 11.41
CA THR A 46 -3.34 -2.34 10.11
C THR A 46 -4.62 -3.09 9.80
N LYS A 47 -5.19 -2.84 8.63
CA LYS A 47 -6.34 -3.60 8.12
C LYS A 47 -5.95 -4.33 6.86
N LEU A 48 -6.59 -5.46 6.61
CA LEU A 48 -6.32 -6.32 5.48
C LEU A 48 -7.63 -6.72 4.81
N GLN A 49 -7.67 -6.56 3.49
CA GLN A 49 -8.72 -7.09 2.64
C GLN A 49 -8.05 -7.89 1.54
N CYS A 50 -8.46 -9.14 1.35
CA CYS A 50 -7.91 -9.99 0.32
C CYS A 50 -9.03 -10.49 -0.61
N ILE A 51 -8.72 -10.62 -1.90
CA ILE A 51 -9.65 -11.03 -2.96
C ILE A 51 -9.01 -12.16 -3.75
N GLY A 52 -9.78 -13.21 -4.03
CA GLY A 52 -9.36 -14.40 -4.76
C GLY A 52 -8.94 -15.56 -3.84
N PRO A 53 -8.71 -16.75 -4.42
CA PRO A 53 -8.29 -17.94 -3.69
C PRO A 53 -6.88 -17.78 -3.11
N LEU A 54 -6.54 -18.50 -2.04
CA LEU A 54 -5.26 -18.36 -1.32
C LEU A 54 -4.02 -18.33 -2.25
N TYR A 55 -3.94 -19.23 -3.22
CA TYR A 55 -2.79 -19.31 -4.15
C TYR A 55 -2.79 -18.27 -5.29
N ASN A 56 -3.83 -17.44 -5.41
CA ASN A 56 -3.94 -16.35 -6.39
C ASN A 56 -4.58 -15.09 -5.77
N GLN A 57 -4.31 -14.89 -4.48
CA GLN A 57 -4.90 -13.85 -3.68
C GLN A 57 -4.22 -12.50 -3.95
N SER A 58 -5.02 -11.46 -4.08
CA SER A 58 -4.55 -10.06 -4.04
C SER A 58 -4.98 -9.46 -2.72
N CYS A 59 -4.05 -8.83 -2.00
CA CYS A 59 -4.31 -8.28 -0.68
C CYS A 59 -4.02 -6.78 -0.65
N LEU A 60 -5.01 -6.01 -0.19
CA LEU A 60 -4.94 -4.60 0.13
C LEU A 60 -4.77 -4.46 1.64
N PHE A 61 -3.60 -3.97 2.03
CA PHE A 61 -3.32 -3.52 3.37
C PHE A 61 -3.62 -2.03 3.49
N LYS A 62 -4.21 -1.63 4.62
CA LYS A 62 -4.28 -0.22 5.04
C LYS A 62 -3.43 -0.05 6.27
N ASN A 63 -2.63 1.01 6.30
CA ASN A 63 -1.67 1.27 7.39
C ASN A 63 -0.68 0.12 7.58
N LEU A 64 -0.02 -0.28 6.50
CA LEU A 64 1.08 -1.25 6.59
C LEU A 64 2.37 -0.52 6.96
N TYR A 65 3.09 -1.02 7.96
CA TYR A 65 4.30 -0.37 8.43
C TYR A 65 5.54 -1.04 7.86
N TYR A 66 6.62 -0.28 7.68
CA TYR A 66 7.90 -0.79 7.22
C TYR A 66 9.05 -0.24 8.06
N VAL A 67 9.80 -1.14 8.67
CA VAL A 67 10.90 -0.82 9.59
C VAL A 67 11.92 -1.95 9.53
N HIS A 68 13.21 -1.67 9.68
CA HIS A 68 14.26 -2.70 9.70
C HIS A 68 14.17 -3.70 8.54
N SER A 69 13.85 -3.20 7.34
CA SER A 69 13.70 -3.98 6.11
C SER A 69 12.61 -5.07 6.16
N THR A 70 11.60 -4.92 7.03
CA THR A 70 10.49 -5.85 7.11
C THR A 70 9.15 -5.12 7.21
N PHE A 71 8.13 -5.71 6.61
CA PHE A 71 6.76 -5.25 6.74
C PHE A 71 6.22 -5.69 8.11
N THR A 72 5.62 -4.75 8.82
CA THR A 72 5.08 -4.95 10.16
C THR A 72 3.61 -4.54 10.20
N THR A 73 2.78 -5.40 10.79
CA THR A 73 1.37 -5.12 11.07
C THR A 73 1.23 -4.71 12.53
N LEU A 74 0.44 -3.67 12.78
CA LEU A 74 0.12 -3.19 14.12
C LEU A 74 -1.37 -3.43 14.38
N THR A 75 -1.69 -4.27 15.37
CA THR A 75 -3.09 -4.62 15.68
C THR A 75 -3.40 -4.47 17.15
N LYS A 76 -4.67 -4.23 17.49
CA LYS A 76 -5.12 -4.39 18.87
C LYS A 76 -5.19 -5.88 19.20
N LYS A 77 -4.79 -6.27 20.41
CA LYS A 77 -4.91 -7.64 20.92
C LYS A 77 -6.37 -8.10 20.83
N GLY A 78 -6.57 -9.31 20.30
CA GLY A 78 -7.89 -9.87 20.01
C GLY A 78 -8.46 -9.50 18.63
N ASN A 79 -7.87 -8.53 17.93
CA ASN A 79 -8.14 -8.32 16.51
C ASN A 79 -7.18 -9.17 15.69
N TYR A 80 -7.73 -9.99 14.81
CA TYR A 80 -6.95 -10.84 13.92
C TYR A 80 -7.13 -10.36 12.49
N LEU A 81 -6.02 -10.33 11.74
CA LEU A 81 -6.10 -10.20 10.29
C LEU A 81 -6.66 -11.51 9.72
N PRO A 82 -7.46 -11.47 8.65
CA PRO A 82 -7.88 -12.68 7.96
C PRO A 82 -6.66 -13.46 7.49
N GLU A 83 -6.83 -14.77 7.27
CA GLU A 83 -5.78 -15.58 6.64
C GLU A 83 -5.43 -15.02 5.27
N TYR A 84 -4.13 -14.95 4.99
CA TYR A 84 -3.63 -14.44 3.73
C TYR A 84 -2.42 -15.25 3.26
N PHE A 85 -2.26 -15.29 1.94
CA PHE A 85 -1.10 -15.89 1.32
C PHE A 85 -0.57 -14.92 0.27
N ILE A 86 0.58 -14.31 0.57
CA ILE A 86 1.21 -13.29 -0.27
C ILE A 86 2.63 -13.74 -0.63
N GLN A 87 2.96 -13.65 -1.92
CA GLN A 87 4.27 -13.99 -2.47
C GLN A 87 4.88 -12.76 -3.13
N THR A 88 6.21 -12.69 -3.13
CA THR A 88 6.95 -11.58 -3.80
C THR A 88 7.73 -12.03 -5.02
N ASN A 89 7.80 -13.33 -5.24
CA ASN A 89 8.66 -13.92 -6.24
C ASN A 89 7.98 -15.19 -6.78
N ALA A 90 7.73 -15.21 -8.08
CA ALA A 90 7.08 -16.33 -8.76
C ALA A 90 7.83 -17.67 -8.60
N PHE A 91 9.14 -17.61 -8.35
CA PHE A 91 10.00 -18.79 -8.17
C PHE A 91 10.22 -19.16 -6.70
N ASN A 92 9.78 -18.30 -5.78
CA ASN A 92 9.92 -18.53 -4.36
C ASN A 92 8.51 -18.58 -3.75
N LEU A 93 8.03 -19.80 -3.55
CA LEU A 93 6.72 -20.09 -3.00
C LEU A 93 6.59 -19.77 -1.50
N TRP A 94 7.67 -19.34 -0.85
CA TRP A 94 7.66 -19.02 0.56
C TRP A 94 6.84 -17.74 0.78
N PRO A 95 5.77 -17.80 1.60
CA PRO A 95 4.95 -16.63 1.86
C PRO A 95 5.76 -15.57 2.58
N ILE A 96 5.45 -14.30 2.34
CA ILE A 96 6.00 -13.23 3.18
C ILE A 96 5.41 -13.38 4.57
N VAL A 97 6.28 -13.61 5.55
CA VAL A 97 5.90 -13.53 6.95
C VAL A 97 6.00 -12.06 7.35
N LEU A 98 4.85 -11.42 7.57
CA LEU A 98 4.79 -10.08 8.12
C LEU A 98 5.10 -10.13 9.61
N ASN A 99 5.96 -9.23 10.09
CA ASN A 99 6.10 -9.05 11.53
C ASN A 99 4.77 -8.57 12.11
N LYS A 100 4.42 -9.05 13.30
CA LYS A 100 3.20 -8.64 14.00
C LYS A 100 3.57 -7.99 15.32
N ARG A 101 2.94 -6.86 15.62
CA ARG A 101 3.00 -6.23 16.94
C ARG A 101 1.59 -5.95 17.42
N GLU A 102 1.29 -6.46 18.60
CA GLU A 102 -0.02 -6.33 19.23
C GLU A 102 0.01 -5.32 20.37
N PHE A 103 -1.12 -4.64 20.60
CA PHE A 103 -1.29 -3.65 21.66
C PHE A 103 -2.57 -3.95 22.46
N ASP A 104 -2.53 -3.81 23.77
CA ASP A 104 -3.69 -4.09 24.62
C ASP A 104 -4.87 -3.13 24.37
N SER A 105 -4.57 -1.89 23.95
CA SER A 105 -5.58 -0.89 23.62
C SER A 105 -5.16 -0.02 22.44
N TYR A 106 -6.14 0.59 21.78
CA TYR A 106 -5.89 1.57 20.71
C TYR A 106 -5.14 2.81 21.22
N PHE A 107 -5.28 3.17 22.50
CA PHE A 107 -4.50 4.25 23.11
C PHE A 107 -3.00 3.92 23.10
N HIS A 108 -2.61 2.71 23.48
CA HIS A 108 -1.19 2.29 23.43
C HIS A 108 -0.66 2.21 22.00
N LEU A 109 -1.50 1.76 21.06
CA LEU A 109 -1.17 1.76 19.63
C LEU A 109 -0.92 3.19 19.13
N GLU A 110 -1.83 4.12 19.44
CA GLU A 110 -1.70 5.52 19.04
C GLU A 110 -0.48 6.20 19.65
N LEU A 111 -0.24 5.97 20.95
CA LEU A 111 0.96 6.45 21.64
C LEU A 111 2.23 5.93 20.96
N PHE A 112 2.26 4.64 20.61
CA PHE A 112 3.38 4.04 19.90
C PHE A 112 3.59 4.64 18.51
N VAL A 113 2.52 4.83 17.74
CA VAL A 113 2.63 5.37 16.38
C VAL A 113 3.03 6.84 16.38
N ARG A 114 2.37 7.67 17.19
CA ARG A 114 2.60 9.12 17.19
C ARG A 114 3.87 9.54 17.92
N ASN A 115 4.16 8.93 19.07
CA ASN A 115 5.22 9.43 19.96
C ASN A 115 6.51 8.61 19.86
N ILE A 116 6.41 7.30 19.64
CA ILE A 116 7.58 6.42 19.64
C ILE A 116 8.15 6.28 18.22
N THR A 117 7.32 5.99 17.24
CA THR A 117 7.80 5.67 15.89
C THR A 117 7.76 6.86 14.93
N ASN A 118 6.74 7.71 15.04
CA ASN A 118 6.48 8.86 14.16
C ASN A 118 6.77 8.54 12.67
N PRO A 119 6.03 7.59 12.08
CA PRO A 119 6.38 7.03 10.78
C PRO A 119 6.24 8.06 9.66
N ARG A 120 7.16 8.01 8.69
CA ARG A 120 7.01 8.77 7.45
C ARG A 120 5.89 8.17 6.61
N ARG A 121 4.83 8.95 6.43
CA ARG A 121 3.68 8.57 5.62
C ARG A 121 4.03 8.55 4.14
N THR A 122 3.71 7.44 3.49
CA THR A 122 3.74 7.28 2.04
C THR A 122 2.31 7.37 1.53
N PRO A 123 1.89 8.55 1.03
CA PRO A 123 0.54 8.72 0.53
C PRO A 123 0.35 7.94 -0.78
N TYR A 124 -0.91 7.77 -1.16
CA TYR A 124 -1.36 7.08 -2.37
C TYR A 124 -1.22 5.55 -2.30
N VAL A 125 -1.84 4.87 -3.25
CA VAL A 125 -1.78 3.42 -3.38
C VAL A 125 -0.36 3.01 -3.71
N THR A 126 0.25 2.16 -2.90
CA THR A 126 1.56 1.58 -3.21
C THR A 126 1.37 0.14 -3.68
N LEU A 127 1.88 -0.18 -4.85
CA LEU A 127 1.83 -1.53 -5.43
C LEU A 127 3.18 -2.19 -5.25
N TYR A 128 3.20 -3.34 -4.60
CA TYR A 128 4.39 -4.17 -4.56
C TYR A 128 4.39 -5.18 -5.70
N PHE A 129 5.49 -5.23 -6.43
CA PHE A 129 5.71 -6.27 -7.43
C PHE A 129 7.13 -6.84 -7.37
N GLY A 130 7.23 -8.11 -7.77
CA GLY A 130 8.47 -8.88 -7.78
C GLY A 130 9.41 -8.55 -8.94
N ARG A 131 10.14 -9.57 -9.40
CA ARG A 131 11.32 -9.46 -10.28
C ARG A 131 11.07 -8.86 -11.67
N ALA A 132 9.96 -9.15 -12.34
CA ALA A 132 9.79 -8.87 -13.78
C ALA A 132 8.44 -8.23 -14.17
N LEU A 133 8.34 -7.72 -15.40
CA LEU A 133 7.15 -7.04 -15.94
C LEU A 133 5.90 -7.92 -15.86
N PHE A 134 6.01 -9.17 -16.30
CA PHE A 134 4.90 -10.11 -16.27
C PHE A 134 4.73 -10.78 -14.91
N ASP A 135 5.83 -11.07 -14.20
CA ASP A 135 5.79 -11.70 -12.88
C ASP A 135 5.30 -10.75 -11.77
N GLY A 136 5.28 -9.45 -12.05
CA GLY A 136 5.09 -8.42 -11.05
C GLY A 136 4.08 -7.35 -11.45
N LEU A 137 4.35 -6.62 -12.53
CA LEU A 137 3.53 -5.46 -12.91
C LEU A 137 2.11 -5.86 -13.32
N TYR A 138 1.96 -6.99 -14.03
CA TYR A 138 0.64 -7.48 -14.42
C TYR A 138 -0.23 -7.77 -13.20
N SER A 139 0.28 -8.52 -12.22
CA SER A 139 -0.48 -8.83 -11.00
C SER A 139 -0.73 -7.62 -10.12
N ALA A 140 0.22 -6.67 -10.07
CA ALA A 140 -0.01 -5.39 -9.43
C ALA A 140 -1.18 -4.63 -10.08
N TYR A 141 -1.26 -4.63 -11.41
CA TYR A 141 -2.35 -4.00 -12.15
C TYR A 141 -3.68 -4.74 -12.00
N ALA A 142 -3.68 -6.07 -12.08
CA ALA A 142 -4.87 -6.88 -11.82
C ALA A 142 -5.40 -6.65 -10.40
N ALA A 143 -4.51 -6.54 -9.42
CA ALA A 143 -4.88 -6.22 -8.05
C ALA A 143 -5.50 -4.82 -7.94
N LEU A 144 -4.97 -3.80 -8.63
CA LEU A 144 -5.60 -2.47 -8.69
C LEU A 144 -7.05 -2.52 -9.22
N ILE A 145 -7.31 -3.36 -10.23
CA ILE A 145 -8.65 -3.51 -10.80
C ILE A 145 -9.56 -4.24 -9.81
N ARG A 146 -9.09 -5.34 -9.21
CA ARG A 146 -9.84 -6.12 -8.20
C ARG A 146 -10.26 -5.25 -7.02
N PHE A 147 -9.40 -4.33 -6.59
CA PHE A 147 -9.73 -3.33 -5.59
C PHE A 147 -10.33 -2.08 -6.23
N SER A 148 -11.42 -2.20 -6.99
CA SER A 148 -12.09 -1.03 -7.56
C SER A 148 -12.54 -0.04 -6.46
N PRO A 149 -12.42 1.29 -6.65
CA PRO A 149 -11.93 2.00 -7.84
C PRO A 149 -10.45 2.42 -7.74
N ARG A 150 -9.57 1.60 -7.15
CA ARG A 150 -8.15 1.99 -6.92
C ARG A 150 -7.36 2.21 -8.19
N HIS A 151 -7.71 1.55 -9.29
CA HIS A 151 -7.16 1.83 -10.61
C HIS A 151 -7.42 3.27 -11.11
N LEU A 152 -8.39 3.98 -10.53
CA LEU A 152 -8.67 5.41 -10.83
C LEU A 152 -7.87 6.37 -9.95
N HIS A 153 -7.22 5.87 -8.91
CA HIS A 153 -6.43 6.69 -7.99
C HIS A 153 -4.96 6.72 -8.41
N PRO A 154 -4.22 7.80 -8.09
CA PRO A 154 -2.77 7.79 -8.23
C PRO A 154 -2.16 6.62 -7.45
N PHE A 155 -1.22 5.91 -8.06
CA PHE A 155 -0.48 4.84 -7.42
C PHE A 155 1.02 5.00 -7.63
N ARG A 156 1.79 4.37 -6.74
CA ARG A 156 3.23 4.28 -6.78
C ARG A 156 3.64 2.83 -6.81
N ASN A 157 4.72 2.57 -7.50
CA ASN A 157 5.24 1.25 -7.71
C ASN A 157 6.42 1.01 -6.76
N LEU A 158 6.37 -0.03 -5.95
CA LEU A 158 7.45 -0.51 -5.09
C LEU A 158 7.95 -1.83 -5.67
N ALA A 159 9.18 -1.85 -6.19
CA ALA A 159 9.73 -3.03 -6.82
C ALA A 159 10.69 -3.75 -5.87
N GLY A 160 10.43 -5.05 -5.66
CA GLY A 160 11.37 -5.98 -5.06
C GLY A 160 12.45 -6.37 -6.07
N ILE A 161 13.33 -5.43 -6.41
CA ILE A 161 14.49 -5.73 -7.25
C ILE A 161 15.46 -6.52 -6.39
N SER A 162 15.36 -7.85 -6.43
CA SER A 162 16.57 -8.65 -6.24
C SER A 162 17.49 -8.33 -7.41
N GLU A 163 18.79 -8.18 -7.16
CA GLU A 163 19.82 -8.11 -8.19
C GLU A 163 19.55 -9.17 -9.25
N CYS A 164 19.00 -8.74 -10.39
CA CYS A 164 18.93 -9.57 -11.57
C CYS A 164 19.41 -8.71 -12.72
N ASP A 165 20.62 -9.02 -13.15
CA ASP A 165 21.30 -8.33 -14.22
C ASP A 165 20.44 -8.47 -15.50
N GLY A 166 19.89 -7.34 -15.95
CA GLY A 166 19.14 -7.26 -17.21
C GLY A 166 17.62 -7.42 -17.14
N CYS A 167 17.00 -7.55 -15.97
CA CYS A 167 15.54 -7.68 -15.91
C CYS A 167 14.78 -6.42 -16.35
N TRP A 168 15.36 -5.25 -16.12
CA TRP A 168 14.81 -3.96 -16.53
C TRP A 168 15.93 -2.96 -16.75
N SER A 169 15.78 -2.08 -17.75
CA SER A 169 16.64 -0.90 -17.85
C SER A 169 16.24 0.16 -16.81
N GLU A 170 17.20 0.98 -16.37
CA GLU A 170 16.93 2.14 -15.52
C GLU A 170 15.89 3.09 -16.13
N ASP A 171 15.79 3.14 -17.46
CA ASP A 171 14.77 3.90 -18.17
C ASP A 171 13.36 3.46 -17.78
N VAL A 172 13.12 2.15 -17.68
CA VAL A 172 11.80 1.67 -17.28
C VAL A 172 11.51 1.99 -15.82
N TYR A 173 12.51 1.88 -14.93
CA TYR A 173 12.36 2.32 -13.54
C TYR A 173 12.01 3.80 -13.41
N SER A 174 12.63 4.65 -14.24
CA SER A 174 12.37 6.09 -14.27
C SER A 174 10.95 6.42 -14.73
N CYS A 175 10.43 5.71 -15.72
CA CYS A 175 9.09 5.91 -16.28
C CYS A 175 7.97 5.64 -15.26
N PHE A 176 8.15 4.60 -14.43
CA PHE A 176 7.14 4.14 -13.48
C PHE A 176 7.31 4.71 -12.07
N ARG A 177 8.25 5.65 -11.86
CA ARG A 177 8.58 6.26 -10.56
C ARG A 177 8.73 5.21 -9.45
N ILE A 178 9.47 4.16 -9.77
CA ILE A 178 9.58 2.97 -8.93
C ILE A 178 10.42 3.27 -7.69
N ILE A 179 9.87 2.98 -6.51
CA ILE A 179 10.63 2.91 -5.27
C ILE A 179 11.38 1.57 -5.29
N LYS A 180 12.72 1.60 -5.27
CA LYS A 180 13.52 0.37 -5.18
C LYS A 180 13.46 -0.17 -3.75
N GLN A 181 13.10 -1.44 -3.56
CA GLN A 181 13.06 -2.05 -2.22
C GLN A 181 14.40 -1.92 -1.48
N LEU A 182 15.54 -2.04 -2.17
CA LEU A 182 16.86 -1.83 -1.58
C LEU A 182 17.04 -0.43 -0.98
N VAL A 183 16.49 0.60 -1.62
CA VAL A 183 16.51 1.97 -1.09
C VAL A 183 15.62 2.06 0.14
N LEU A 184 14.42 1.48 0.07
CA LEU A 184 13.52 1.43 1.22
C LEU A 184 14.14 0.67 2.40
N ASN A 185 14.84 -0.44 2.15
CA ASN A 185 15.59 -1.22 3.15
C ASN A 185 16.61 -0.36 3.87
N LYS A 186 17.48 0.31 3.10
CA LYS A 186 18.50 1.22 3.65
C LYS A 186 17.88 2.32 4.50
N LEU A 187 16.81 2.96 4.00
CA LEU A 187 16.12 4.03 4.71
C LEU A 187 15.38 3.54 5.97
N SER A 188 14.90 2.30 5.98
CA SER A 188 14.12 1.74 7.09
C SER A 188 14.95 1.32 8.31
N LYS A 189 16.30 1.33 8.22
CA LYS A 189 17.19 0.93 9.33
C LYS A 189 17.12 1.85 10.55
N GLY A 190 16.61 3.07 10.41
CA GLY A 190 16.45 4.02 11.52
C GLY A 190 15.16 4.84 11.43
N ARG A 191 14.22 4.43 10.58
CA ARG A 191 12.99 5.18 10.35
C ARG A 191 11.84 4.23 10.01
N TRP A 192 10.69 4.53 10.58
CA TRP A 192 9.45 3.86 10.24
C TRP A 192 8.81 4.53 9.02
N PHE A 193 8.23 3.71 8.16
CA PHE A 193 7.36 4.14 7.08
C PHE A 193 5.97 3.56 7.30
N ILE A 194 4.95 4.30 6.91
CA ILE A 194 3.57 3.81 6.87
C ILE A 194 3.04 4.00 5.46
N PHE A 195 2.45 2.93 4.91
CA PHE A 195 1.72 2.95 3.66
C PHE A 195 0.24 3.05 3.97
N ASP A 196 -0.39 4.13 3.49
CA ASP A 196 -1.83 4.33 3.66
C ASP A 196 -2.61 3.19 3.04
N GLU A 197 -2.19 2.82 1.83
CA GLU A 197 -2.73 1.72 1.06
C GLU A 197 -1.59 0.99 0.36
N PHE A 198 -1.53 -0.30 0.57
CA PHE A 198 -0.49 -1.14 0.05
C PHE A 198 -1.10 -2.40 -0.54
N ILE A 199 -0.95 -2.58 -1.84
CA ILE A 199 -1.48 -3.74 -2.55
C ILE A 199 -0.33 -4.66 -2.91
N ILE A 200 -0.51 -5.94 -2.63
CA ILE A 200 0.40 -7.00 -3.02
C ILE A 200 -0.40 -8.16 -3.63
N GLY A 201 0.06 -8.65 -4.78
CA GLY A 201 -0.47 -9.85 -5.42
C GLY A 201 0.42 -11.05 -5.14
N SER A 202 -0.16 -12.22 -4.92
CA SER A 202 0.54 -13.48 -4.63
C SER A 202 0.83 -14.35 -5.84
N GLY A 203 0.60 -13.85 -7.06
CA GLY A 203 0.37 -14.69 -8.23
C GLY A 203 1.45 -15.75 -8.51
N ALA A 204 1.19 -16.99 -8.14
CA ALA A 204 1.77 -18.14 -8.82
C ALA A 204 1.32 -18.17 -10.30
N PHE A 205 0.15 -17.59 -10.58
CA PHE A 205 -0.46 -17.44 -11.90
C PHE A 205 -0.12 -16.12 -12.62
N CYS A 206 0.89 -15.35 -12.17
CA CYS A 206 1.36 -14.15 -12.88
C CYS A 206 1.69 -14.42 -14.37
N GLN A 207 1.94 -15.68 -14.74
CA GLN A 207 2.25 -16.06 -16.12
C GLN A 207 1.04 -16.37 -17.01
N ARG A 208 -0.16 -16.65 -16.48
CA ARG A 208 -1.32 -16.99 -17.33
C ARG A 208 -2.64 -16.65 -16.61
N PHE A 209 -3.28 -15.56 -17.05
CA PHE A 209 -4.74 -15.47 -16.99
C PHE A 209 -5.25 -16.65 -17.82
N THR A 210 -5.55 -17.77 -17.17
CA THR A 210 -6.10 -18.93 -17.86
C THR A 210 -7.59 -18.71 -18.07
N GLU A 211 -8.12 -19.28 -19.14
CA GLU A 211 -9.48 -19.10 -19.63
C GLU A 211 -10.58 -19.40 -18.59
N ASN A 212 -10.23 -20.07 -17.48
CA ASN A 212 -11.12 -20.34 -16.35
C ASN A 212 -11.39 -19.11 -15.47
N ASP A 213 -10.43 -18.18 -15.31
CA ASP A 213 -10.64 -16.93 -14.55
C ASP A 213 -11.66 -16.01 -15.24
N ARG A 214 -11.91 -16.20 -16.55
CA ARG A 214 -12.98 -15.50 -17.29
C ARG A 214 -14.38 -15.99 -16.91
N LYS A 215 -14.53 -17.26 -16.52
CA LYS A 215 -15.86 -17.84 -16.22
C LYS A 215 -16.39 -17.35 -14.87
N GLU A 216 -15.55 -17.31 -13.84
CA GLU A 216 -15.94 -16.78 -12.51
C GLU A 216 -16.32 -15.30 -12.55
N VAL A 217 -15.62 -14.48 -13.35
CA VAL A 217 -15.96 -13.05 -13.49
C VAL A 217 -17.29 -12.84 -14.22
N ASN A 218 -17.67 -13.74 -15.13
CA ASN A 218 -18.96 -13.67 -15.81
C ASN A 218 -20.13 -14.19 -14.96
N GLU A 219 -19.88 -15.03 -13.96
CA GLU A 219 -20.89 -15.50 -13.00
C GLU A 219 -21.15 -14.49 -11.88
N ILE A 220 -20.17 -13.64 -11.54
CA ILE A 220 -20.35 -12.56 -10.53
C ILE A 220 -21.11 -11.36 -11.10
N ASN A 221 -21.15 -11.21 -12.43
CA ASN A 221 -21.78 -10.08 -13.12
C ASN A 221 -23.13 -10.41 -13.78
N ASN A 222 -23.66 -11.62 -13.55
CA ASN A 222 -25.02 -12.05 -13.91
C ASN A 222 -25.81 -12.36 -12.63
#